data_AF-A0A0H5CJ26-F1
#
_entry.id   AF-A0A0H5CJ26-F1
#
_cell.length_a   1.000
_cell.length_b   1.000
_cell.length_c   1.000
_cell.angle_alpha   90.00
_cell.angle_beta   90.00
_cell.angle_gamma   90.00
#
_symmetry.space_group_name_H-M   'P 1'
#
loop_
_entity.id
_entity.type
_entity.pdbx_description
1 polymer ?
#
loop_
_entity_poly.entity_id
_entity_poly.type
_entity_poly.pdbx_seq_one_letter_code
_entity_poly.pdbx_strand_id
1 'polypeptide(L)'
;MPKIRWHLAAAFVAAATVTVALVAAPASGAGTPTAEFVKTSDWGSGWEGKYTIRNGGATAISSWKVAFDLPAGSSISSHWDATRTQSGNRFTFSNVSWNGTIQPGGTVSFGFIGTGSGSPANCTLNGVSCGGGTPPTSTTTPPTSTTTTTTTTTTTTTTSTTTTPPPLRAPS
;
A
#
# COMPACT_ATOMS: atom_id res chain seq x y z
N MET A 1 7.74 -82.78 -10.85
CA MET A 1 7.03 -83.37 -9.68
C MET A 1 7.67 -82.78 -8.42
N PRO A 2 6.97 -82.37 -7.33
CA PRO A 2 5.53 -82.25 -6.99
C PRO A 2 5.10 -80.76 -6.75
N LYS A 3 3.92 -80.27 -7.15
CA LYS A 3 2.57 -80.33 -6.53
C LYS A 3 2.49 -79.98 -5.04
N ILE A 4 2.04 -78.75 -4.74
CA ILE A 4 1.13 -78.50 -3.61
C ILE A 4 0.16 -77.37 -3.96
N ARG A 5 -1.12 -77.72 -3.88
CA ARG A 5 -2.32 -76.89 -4.03
C ARG A 5 -2.84 -76.63 -2.63
N TRP A 6 -3.01 -75.38 -2.19
CA TRP A 6 -3.81 -75.05 -1.02
C TRP A 6 -4.86 -73.98 -1.38
N HIS A 7 -6.04 -74.17 -0.81
CA HIS A 7 -7.33 -73.66 -1.23
C HIS A 7 -7.64 -72.23 -0.74
N LEU A 8 -8.57 -71.63 -1.49
CA LEU A 8 -9.30 -70.35 -1.31
C LEU A 8 -9.77 -70.02 0.12
N ALA A 9 -9.69 -68.75 0.48
CA ALA A 9 -10.65 -67.95 1.28
C ALA A 9 -10.09 -66.52 1.40
N ALA A 10 -10.79 -65.41 1.35
CA ALA A 10 -12.17 -65.05 1.02
C ALA A 10 -12.10 -63.53 0.70
N ALA A 11 -12.99 -63.07 -0.16
CA ALA A 11 -13.11 -61.68 -0.55
C ALA A 11 -13.42 -60.77 0.65
N PHE A 12 -12.72 -59.63 0.75
CA PHE A 12 -13.32 -58.40 1.27
C PHE A 12 -12.99 -57.27 0.29
N VAL A 13 -13.98 -56.98 -0.56
CA VAL A 13 -14.03 -55.75 -1.34
C VAL A 13 -14.29 -54.61 -0.36
N ALA A 14 -13.26 -53.88 0.01
CA ALA A 14 -13.41 -52.57 0.63
C ALA A 14 -13.17 -51.52 -0.47
N ALA A 15 -14.26 -51.09 -1.11
CA ALA A 15 -14.23 -49.96 -2.01
C ALA A 15 -13.95 -48.69 -1.19
N ALA A 16 -12.69 -48.23 -1.21
CA ALA A 16 -12.32 -46.96 -0.63
C ALA A 16 -12.80 -45.83 -1.55
N THR A 17 -13.88 -45.15 -1.14
CA THR A 17 -14.33 -43.92 -1.78
C THR A 17 -13.25 -42.85 -1.58
N VAL A 18 -12.50 -42.53 -2.63
CA VAL A 18 -11.63 -41.36 -2.66
C VAL A 18 -12.53 -40.13 -2.76
N THR A 19 -12.79 -39.49 -1.62
CA THR A 19 -13.37 -38.14 -1.62
C THR A 19 -12.31 -37.19 -2.15
N VAL A 20 -12.44 -36.81 -3.43
CA VAL A 20 -11.72 -35.67 -3.98
C VAL A 20 -12.23 -34.44 -3.24
N ALA A 21 -11.49 -33.99 -2.23
CA ALA A 21 -11.67 -32.65 -1.70
C ALA A 21 -11.31 -31.69 -2.84
N LEU A 22 -12.34 -31.11 -3.47
CA LEU A 22 -12.18 -29.91 -4.27
C LEU A 22 -11.58 -28.86 -3.34
N VAL A 23 -10.25 -28.71 -3.38
CA VAL A 23 -9.61 -27.51 -2.86
C VAL A 23 -10.22 -26.38 -3.68
N ALA A 24 -11.13 -25.64 -3.05
CA ALA A 24 -11.56 -24.36 -3.54
C ALA A 24 -10.29 -23.51 -3.58
N ALA A 25 -9.69 -23.38 -4.77
CA ALA A 25 -8.80 -22.26 -5.03
C ALA A 25 -9.55 -21.00 -4.55
N PRO A 26 -8.90 -20.07 -3.84
CA PRO A 26 -9.57 -18.82 -3.50
C PRO A 26 -10.12 -18.30 -4.81
N ALA A 27 -11.44 -18.13 -4.88
CA ALA A 27 -12.07 -17.49 -6.01
C ALA A 27 -11.31 -16.19 -6.18
N SER A 28 -10.51 -16.08 -7.24
CA SER A 28 -10.04 -14.82 -7.74
C SER A 28 -11.33 -14.13 -8.18
N GLY A 29 -12.04 -13.55 -7.21
CA GLY A 29 -13.15 -12.68 -7.47
C GLY A 29 -12.65 -11.61 -8.44
N ALA A 30 -13.58 -10.95 -9.11
CA ALA A 30 -13.29 -9.75 -9.88
C ALA A 30 -12.74 -8.66 -8.95
N GLY A 31 -11.52 -8.84 -8.45
CA GLY A 31 -10.82 -7.97 -7.55
C GLY A 31 -10.24 -6.84 -8.36
N THR A 32 -10.22 -5.66 -7.76
CA THR A 32 -9.44 -4.57 -8.35
C THR A 32 -7.96 -4.82 -8.06
N PRO A 33 -7.05 -4.32 -8.91
CA PRO A 33 -5.64 -4.41 -8.62
C PRO A 33 -5.34 -3.66 -7.32
N THR A 34 -4.52 -4.26 -6.47
CA THR A 34 -4.16 -3.77 -5.14
C THR A 34 -2.67 -3.51 -5.05
N ALA A 35 -2.26 -2.59 -4.19
CA ALA A 35 -0.87 -2.36 -3.86
C ALA A 35 -0.71 -2.26 -2.34
N GLU A 36 0.12 -3.13 -1.79
CA GLU A 36 0.36 -3.21 -0.34
C GLU A 36 1.75 -2.67 -0.02
N PHE A 37 1.85 -1.83 1.01
CA PHE A 37 3.11 -1.31 1.51
C PHE A 37 3.56 -2.10 2.74
N VAL A 38 4.82 -2.51 2.73
CA VAL A 38 5.48 -3.10 3.90
C VAL A 38 6.82 -2.41 4.10
N LYS A 39 7.13 -2.07 5.36
CA LYS A 39 8.48 -1.67 5.74
C LYS A 39 9.30 -2.93 6.00
N THR A 40 10.25 -3.25 5.13
CA THR A 40 11.07 -4.47 5.23
C THR A 40 12.13 -4.35 6.31
N SER A 41 12.72 -3.17 6.46
CA SER A 41 13.79 -2.90 7.43
C SER A 41 13.77 -1.43 7.86
N ASP A 42 14.17 -1.16 9.10
CA ASP A 42 14.29 0.18 9.68
C ASP A 42 15.56 0.21 10.53
N TRP A 43 16.44 1.18 10.28
CA TRP A 43 17.68 1.35 11.03
C TRP A 43 17.77 2.75 11.66
N GLY A 44 16.63 3.41 11.88
CA GLY A 44 16.52 4.71 12.56
C GLY A 44 16.86 5.92 11.69
N SER A 45 18.00 5.93 10.99
CA SER A 45 18.36 7.02 10.06
C SER A 45 17.69 6.87 8.68
N GLY A 46 17.20 5.68 8.37
CA GLY A 46 16.48 5.35 7.15
C GLY A 46 15.74 4.02 7.29
N TRP A 47 14.95 3.70 6.27
CA TRP A 47 14.12 2.51 6.22
C TRP A 47 13.99 2.00 4.79
N GLU A 48 13.82 0.69 4.65
CA GLU A 48 13.50 0.04 3.40
C GLU A 48 11.99 -0.17 3.30
N GLY A 49 11.40 0.42 2.26
CA GLY A 49 10.01 0.22 1.88
C GLY A 49 9.89 -0.73 0.69
N LYS A 50 8.94 -1.64 0.76
CA LYS A 50 8.56 -2.52 -0.35
C LYS A 50 7.07 -2.36 -0.64
N TYR A 51 6.75 -2.16 -1.91
CA TYR A 51 5.38 -2.24 -2.40
C TYR A 51 5.18 -3.54 -3.16
N THR A 52 4.08 -4.23 -2.89
CA THR A 52 3.65 -5.42 -3.60
C THR A 52 2.34 -5.13 -4.32
N ILE A 53 2.39 -5.16 -5.65
CA ILE A 53 1.25 -4.91 -6.52
C ILE A 53 0.69 -6.26 -6.96
N ARG A 54 -0.59 -6.50 -6.66
CA ARG A 54 -1.29 -7.73 -7.03
C ARG A 54 -2.42 -7.40 -8.00
N ASN A 55 -2.44 -8.11 -9.13
CA ASN A 55 -3.57 -8.05 -10.04
C ASN A 55 -4.66 -9.02 -9.59
N GLY A 56 -5.60 -8.54 -8.78
CA GLY A 56 -6.79 -9.32 -8.38
C GLY A 56 -7.86 -9.43 -9.47
N GLY A 57 -7.69 -8.75 -10.62
CA GLY A 57 -8.69 -8.67 -11.67
C GLY A 57 -8.57 -9.75 -12.72
N ALA A 58 -9.55 -9.78 -13.63
CA ALA A 58 -9.58 -10.71 -14.76
C ALA A 58 -8.77 -10.21 -15.98
N THR A 59 -8.34 -8.94 -15.99
CA THR A 59 -7.62 -8.31 -17.10
C THR A 59 -6.15 -8.14 -16.75
N ALA A 60 -5.25 -8.47 -17.67
CA ALA A 60 -3.83 -8.19 -17.49
C ALA A 60 -3.55 -6.68 -17.40
N ILE A 61 -2.68 -6.29 -16.47
CA ILE A 61 -2.19 -4.91 -16.34
C ILE A 61 -0.96 -4.79 -17.24
N SER A 62 -0.99 -3.94 -18.27
CA SER A 62 0.16 -3.73 -19.16
C SER A 62 1.21 -2.78 -18.59
N SER A 63 0.78 -1.86 -17.73
CA SER A 63 1.64 -0.91 -17.03
C SER A 63 1.01 -0.54 -15.69
N TRP A 64 1.86 -0.39 -14.68
CA TRP A 64 1.43 0.00 -13.34
C TRP A 64 2.11 1.28 -12.89
N LYS A 65 1.37 2.07 -12.12
CA LYS A 65 1.82 3.33 -11.55
C LYS A 65 1.26 3.46 -10.15
N VAL A 66 2.13 3.41 -9.15
CA VAL A 66 1.80 3.61 -7.75
C VAL A 66 2.20 5.04 -7.36
N ALA A 67 1.27 5.80 -6.81
CA ALA A 67 1.54 7.14 -6.31
C ALA A 67 1.07 7.28 -4.87
N PHE A 68 1.91 7.83 -4.02
CA PHE A 68 1.63 8.04 -2.59
C PHE A 68 2.26 9.35 -2.12
N ASP A 69 1.77 9.87 -1.01
CA ASP A 69 2.29 11.07 -0.37
C ASP A 69 3.16 10.68 0.82
N LEU A 70 4.29 11.36 1.00
CA LEU A 70 5.12 11.23 2.19
C LEU A 70 5.08 12.53 3.00
N PRO A 71 4.98 12.43 4.34
CA PRO A 71 4.92 13.61 5.18
C PRO A 71 6.21 14.44 5.06
N ALA A 72 6.10 15.74 5.36
CA ALA A 72 7.25 16.64 5.33
C ALA A 72 8.40 16.12 6.20
N GLY A 73 9.63 16.26 5.69
CA GLY A 73 10.83 15.71 6.33
C GLY A 73 11.13 14.25 5.98
N SER A 74 10.28 13.58 5.19
CA SER A 74 10.60 12.28 4.60
C SER A 74 11.06 12.41 3.16
N SER A 75 11.96 11.54 2.73
CA SER A 75 12.50 11.54 1.37
C SER A 75 12.89 10.14 0.94
N ILE A 76 13.08 9.93 -0.36
CA ILE A 76 13.51 8.65 -0.90
C ILE A 76 14.93 8.82 -1.45
N SER A 77 15.90 8.10 -0.90
CA SER A 77 17.31 8.20 -1.31
C SER A 77 17.65 7.26 -2.46
N SER A 78 17.05 6.06 -2.51
CA SER A 78 17.31 5.06 -3.55
C SER A 78 16.07 4.24 -3.86
N HIS A 79 16.00 3.67 -5.05
CA HIS A 79 14.88 2.83 -5.50
C HIS A 79 15.36 1.82 -6.55
N TRP A 80 14.62 0.74 -6.69
CA TRP A 80 14.87 -0.33 -7.66
C TRP A 80 13.55 -0.94 -8.13
N ASP A 81 13.61 -1.71 -9.23
CA ASP A 81 12.44 -2.34 -9.88
C ASP A 81 11.30 -1.37 -10.24
N ALA A 82 11.58 -0.07 -10.31
CA ALA A 82 10.62 0.97 -10.64
C ALA A 82 11.35 2.22 -11.12
N THR A 83 10.64 3.10 -11.83
CA THR A 83 11.07 4.46 -12.12
C THR A 83 10.33 5.43 -11.20
N ARG A 84 11.06 6.27 -10.46
CA ARG A 84 10.48 7.24 -9.52
C ARG A 84 10.45 8.66 -10.09
N THR A 85 9.32 9.33 -9.94
CA THR A 85 9.16 10.78 -10.08
C THR A 85 8.55 11.38 -8.81
N GLN A 86 8.78 12.67 -8.57
CA GLN A 86 8.32 13.37 -7.38
C GLN A 86 7.74 14.74 -7.78
N SER A 87 6.64 15.13 -7.14
CA SER A 87 6.10 16.48 -7.18
C SER A 87 5.68 16.91 -5.78
N GLY A 88 6.42 17.85 -5.17
CA GLY A 88 6.23 18.22 -3.76
C GLY A 88 6.40 17.01 -2.84
N ASN A 89 5.36 16.70 -2.07
CA ASN A 89 5.30 15.56 -1.15
C ASN A 89 4.80 14.26 -1.80
N ARG A 90 4.36 14.31 -3.06
CA ARG A 90 3.81 13.15 -3.77
C ARG A 90 4.86 12.46 -4.61
N PHE A 91 5.09 11.18 -4.30
CA PHE A 91 6.00 10.29 -5.00
C PHE A 91 5.21 9.37 -5.92
N THR A 92 5.68 9.22 -7.15
CA THR A 92 5.07 8.36 -8.16
C THR A 92 6.10 7.36 -8.67
N PHE A 93 5.78 6.09 -8.58
CA PHE A 93 6.56 4.96 -9.06
C PHE A 93 5.85 4.29 -10.21
N SER A 94 6.51 4.16 -11.35
CA SER A 94 6.00 3.45 -12.52
C SER A 94 6.86 2.22 -12.83
N ASN A 95 6.26 1.25 -13.52
CA ASN A 95 6.98 0.07 -13.97
C ASN A 95 8.21 0.41 -14.83
N VAL A 96 9.21 -0.46 -14.78
CA VAL A 96 10.29 -0.53 -15.75
C VAL A 96 9.90 -1.47 -16.90
N SER A 97 10.67 -1.47 -17.99
CA SER A 97 10.31 -2.16 -19.24
C SER A 97 10.00 -3.65 -19.09
N TRP A 98 10.63 -4.33 -18.12
CA TRP A 98 10.52 -5.77 -17.93
C TRP A 98 9.46 -6.21 -16.91
N ASN A 99 8.94 -5.29 -16.07
CA ASN A 99 7.94 -5.63 -15.02
C ASN A 99 6.60 -4.92 -15.18
N GLY A 100 6.30 -4.36 -16.34
CA GLY A 100 5.03 -3.69 -16.60
C GLY A 100 3.83 -4.63 -16.64
N THR A 101 4.01 -5.82 -17.23
CA THR A 101 2.91 -6.76 -17.49
C THR A 101 2.64 -7.65 -16.27
N ILE A 102 1.45 -7.51 -15.67
CA ILE A 102 0.97 -8.34 -14.56
C ILE A 102 -0.27 -9.11 -15.03
N GLN A 103 -0.14 -10.42 -15.21
CA GLN A 103 -1.27 -11.28 -15.55
C GLN A 103 -2.31 -11.33 -14.43
N PRO A 104 -3.57 -11.71 -14.71
CA PRO A 104 -4.58 -12.00 -13.68
C PRO A 104 -4.04 -12.94 -12.60
N GLY A 105 -4.19 -12.58 -11.32
CA GLY A 105 -3.61 -13.30 -10.18
C GLY A 105 -2.10 -13.10 -9.99
N GLY A 106 -1.42 -12.45 -10.93
CA GLY A 106 0.00 -12.14 -10.87
C GLY A 106 0.33 -11.07 -9.84
N THR A 107 1.60 -11.04 -9.44
CA THR A 107 2.13 -10.10 -8.45
C THR A 107 3.49 -9.61 -8.89
N VAL A 108 3.76 -8.31 -8.70
CA VAL A 108 5.08 -7.70 -8.84
C VAL A 108 5.40 -6.92 -7.59
N SER A 109 6.67 -6.68 -7.32
CA SER A 109 7.07 -5.86 -6.19
C SER A 109 8.17 -4.90 -6.62
N PHE A 110 8.23 -3.76 -5.95
CA PHE A 110 9.33 -2.82 -6.08
C PHE A 110 9.73 -2.31 -4.70
N GLY A 111 10.96 -1.82 -4.59
CA GLY A 111 11.51 -1.37 -3.32
C GLY A 111 12.18 -0.01 -3.42
N PHE A 112 12.35 0.62 -2.26
CA PHE A 112 13.01 1.90 -2.13
C PHE A 112 13.54 2.12 -0.72
N ILE A 113 14.59 2.94 -0.59
CA ILE A 113 15.11 3.40 0.68
C ILE A 113 14.55 4.80 0.96
N GLY A 114 13.78 4.90 2.04
CA GLY A 114 13.28 6.14 2.60
C GLY A 114 14.16 6.64 3.74
N THR A 115 14.15 7.95 3.97
CA THR A 115 14.69 8.60 5.16
C THR A 115 13.56 9.36 5.87
N GLY A 116 13.70 9.54 7.18
CA GLY A 116 12.68 10.16 8.04
C GLY A 116 11.68 9.14 8.61
N SER A 117 10.75 9.62 9.43
CA SER A 117 9.77 8.79 10.15
C SER A 117 8.44 8.60 9.41
N GLY A 118 8.31 9.12 8.19
CA GLY A 118 7.07 9.09 7.44
C GLY A 118 6.72 7.73 6.86
N SER A 119 5.43 7.39 6.93
CA SER A 119 4.82 6.28 6.18
C SER A 119 4.05 6.83 4.98
N PRO A 120 3.96 6.07 3.87
CA PRO A 120 3.21 6.50 2.70
C PRO A 120 1.70 6.58 2.98
N ALA A 121 1.09 7.69 2.59
CA ALA A 121 -0.34 7.94 2.66
C ALA A 121 -0.94 8.18 1.27
N ASN A 122 -2.27 8.20 1.13
CA ASN A 122 -2.96 8.51 -0.12
C ASN A 122 -2.46 7.68 -1.32
N CYS A 123 -2.23 6.39 -1.09
CA CYS A 123 -1.73 5.47 -2.10
C CYS A 123 -2.79 5.23 -3.18
N THR A 124 -2.39 5.44 -4.43
CA THR A 124 -3.18 5.11 -5.62
C THR A 124 -2.39 4.24 -6.58
N LEU A 125 -2.97 3.14 -7.05
CA LEU A 125 -2.50 2.30 -8.13
C LEU A 125 -3.32 2.60 -9.39
N ASN A 126 -2.66 3.08 -10.45
CA ASN A 126 -3.29 3.46 -11.72
C ASN A 126 -4.46 4.46 -11.57
N GLY A 127 -4.42 5.29 -10.51
CA GLY A 127 -5.48 6.25 -10.17
C GLY A 127 -6.58 5.71 -9.25
N VAL A 128 -6.58 4.41 -8.93
CA VAL A 128 -7.50 3.77 -7.98
C VAL A 128 -6.82 3.62 -6.61
N SER A 129 -7.53 3.71 -5.50
CA SER A 129 -6.95 3.50 -4.17
C SER A 129 -6.31 2.11 -4.05
N CYS A 130 -5.11 2.03 -3.48
CA CYS A 130 -4.30 0.80 -3.43
C CYS A 130 -4.94 -0.38 -2.67
N GLY A 131 -5.95 -0.14 -1.83
CA GLY A 131 -6.64 -1.17 -1.04
C GLY A 131 -7.75 -1.94 -1.77
N GLY A 132 -7.98 -1.65 -3.06
CA GLY A 132 -8.90 -2.43 -3.90
C GLY A 132 -10.30 -2.63 -3.32
N GLY A 133 -11.05 -1.55 -3.11
CA GLY A 133 -12.44 -1.61 -2.68
C GLY A 133 -12.73 -0.67 -1.51
N THR A 134 -13.40 0.44 -1.84
CA THR A 134 -13.81 1.55 -0.95
C THR A 134 -12.61 2.29 -0.32
N PRO A 135 -12.56 3.64 -0.37
CA PRO A 135 -11.85 4.40 0.68
C PRO A 135 -12.17 3.75 2.03
N PRO A 136 -11.30 3.79 3.06
CA PRO A 136 -11.75 3.36 4.37
C PRO A 136 -13.09 4.04 4.59
N THR A 137 -14.18 3.26 4.66
CA THR A 137 -15.37 3.74 5.30
C THR A 137 -14.80 4.07 6.66
N SER A 138 -14.62 5.35 6.92
CA SER A 138 -14.57 5.83 8.27
C SER A 138 -15.80 5.19 8.88
N THR A 139 -15.61 4.08 9.58
CA THR A 139 -16.43 3.79 10.74
C THR A 139 -16.10 4.95 11.66
N THR A 140 -16.75 6.07 11.37
CA THR A 140 -17.04 7.15 12.27
C THR A 140 -17.77 6.47 13.39
N THR A 141 -17.01 5.89 14.32
CA THR A 141 -17.38 6.07 15.71
C THR A 141 -17.37 7.59 15.85
N PRO A 142 -18.52 8.24 16.06
CA PRO A 142 -18.52 9.65 16.37
C PRO A 142 -17.48 9.85 17.47
N PRO A 143 -16.56 10.82 17.41
CA PRO A 143 -16.01 11.30 18.65
C PRO A 143 -17.23 11.71 19.47
N THR A 144 -17.47 11.04 20.61
CA THR A 144 -18.37 11.56 21.61
C THR A 144 -17.81 12.94 21.95
N SER A 145 -18.40 13.97 21.35
CA SER A 145 -18.23 15.36 21.74
C SER A 145 -18.68 15.45 23.20
N THR A 146 -17.74 15.26 24.12
CA THR A 146 -17.93 15.78 25.48
C THR A 146 -17.61 17.26 25.38
N THR A 147 -18.65 18.03 25.12
CA THR A 147 -18.71 19.47 25.38
C THR A 147 -18.13 19.73 26.76
N THR A 148 -16.97 20.37 26.84
CA THR A 148 -16.57 21.10 28.04
C THR A 148 -16.28 22.54 27.62
N THR A 149 -17.32 23.33 27.84
CA THR A 149 -17.42 24.78 27.97
C THR A 149 -16.10 25.55 28.02
N THR A 150 -15.92 26.36 26.98
CA THR A 150 -15.16 27.61 26.96
C THR A 150 -15.40 28.45 28.23
N THR A 151 -14.35 28.71 29.02
CA THR A 151 -14.31 29.91 29.87
C THR A 151 -13.36 30.90 29.22
N THR A 152 -13.97 31.91 28.61
CA THR A 152 -13.39 33.14 28.12
C THR A 152 -12.54 33.80 29.21
N THR A 153 -11.26 34.04 28.96
CA THR A 153 -10.54 35.17 29.59
C THR A 153 -10.04 36.06 28.48
N THR A 154 -10.75 37.17 28.34
CA THR A 154 -10.45 38.31 27.47
C THR A 154 -9.14 38.95 27.91
N THR A 155 -8.14 38.98 27.04
CA THR A 155 -7.05 39.97 27.14
C THR A 155 -6.88 40.64 25.78
N THR A 156 -7.52 41.79 25.67
CA THR A 156 -7.38 42.78 24.61
C THR A 156 -5.98 43.38 24.64
N THR A 157 -5.18 43.31 23.57
CA THR A 157 -4.12 44.30 23.25
C THR A 157 -3.76 44.18 21.76
N THR A 158 -4.41 44.94 20.89
CA THR A 158 -3.94 46.20 20.27
C THR A 158 -2.97 46.01 19.10
N THR A 159 -3.51 46.28 17.92
CA THR A 159 -2.89 46.54 16.62
C THR A 159 -1.74 47.56 16.70
N SER A 160 -0.62 47.26 16.04
CA SER A 160 0.31 48.30 15.58
C SER A 160 0.89 47.93 14.22
N THR A 161 0.34 48.57 13.20
CA THR A 161 0.84 48.66 11.82
C THR A 161 2.18 49.39 11.81
N THR A 162 3.27 48.72 11.43
CA THR A 162 4.54 49.40 11.12
C THR A 162 4.55 49.81 9.65
N THR A 163 4.18 51.05 9.41
CA THR A 163 4.33 51.77 8.14
C THR A 163 5.77 52.26 8.01
N THR A 164 6.48 51.80 6.99
CA THR A 164 7.83 52.25 6.59
C THR A 164 7.77 53.69 6.03
N PRO A 165 8.52 54.66 6.58
CA PRO A 165 8.69 55.98 5.97
C PRO A 165 9.77 55.99 4.85
N PRO A 166 9.66 56.88 3.84
CA PRO A 166 10.55 56.96 2.66
C PRO A 166 11.93 57.59 2.97
N PRO A 167 12.94 57.43 2.07
CA PRO A 167 14.31 57.86 2.34
C PRO A 167 14.50 59.37 2.20
N LEU A 168 15.18 60.00 3.19
CA LEU A 168 15.60 61.40 3.14
C LEU A 168 17.10 61.56 2.86
N ARG A 169 17.33 62.47 1.92
CA ARG A 169 18.56 63.06 1.37
C ARG A 169 19.44 63.75 2.43
N ALA A 170 20.76 63.54 2.36
CA ALA A 170 21.77 64.19 3.22
C ALA A 170 22.27 65.52 2.62
N PRO A 171 22.57 66.54 3.46
CA PRO A 171 23.47 67.63 3.10
C PRO A 171 24.73 67.68 3.98
N SER A 172 25.88 67.83 3.32
CA SER A 172 26.92 68.87 3.53
C SER A 172 28.20 68.51 2.78
#